data_AF-A0A954KP90-F1
#
_entry.id   AF-A0A954KP90-F1
#
_cell.length_a   1.000
_cell.length_b   1.000
_cell.length_c   1.000
_cell.angle_alpha   90.00
_cell.angle_beta   90.00
_cell.angle_gamma   90.00
#
_symmetry.space_group_name_H-M   'P 1'
#
loop_
_entity.id
_entity.type
_entity.pdbx_description
1 polymer ?
#
loop_
_entity_poly.entity_id
_entity_poly.type
_entity_poly.pdbx_seq_one_letter_code
_entity_poly.pdbx_strand_id
1 'polypeptide(L)'
;SVEPAILAHHIRSQADLSFEVISRRLEDRGGGLARVDGRVRLVEGLAMPREEDEFQLSYYNSLTTWITIDRLLQLFGLTRGDLTKTERVAEAVRSLGSRMPTYITLKDVKKRWGRGQEDVFPVSQFEKLWGDMTTLPDARCSFLVVSTLRGQQLKDPAQLDGWMRDGSAAFVESLCHFDSQELRP
;
A
#
# COMPACT_ATOMS: atom_id res chain seq x y z
N SER A 1 -14.81 0.52 6.15
CA SER A 1 -15.54 1.78 6.46
C SER A 1 -14.56 2.91 6.74
N VAL A 2 -14.94 4.14 6.42
CA VAL A 2 -14.17 5.36 6.70
C VAL A 2 -14.30 5.67 8.20
N GLU A 3 -13.18 5.91 8.88
CA GLU A 3 -13.16 6.19 10.33
C GLU A 3 -13.00 7.70 10.59
N PRO A 4 -14.02 8.41 11.13
CA PRO A 4 -13.97 9.86 11.32
C PRO A 4 -12.86 10.32 12.27
N ALA A 5 -12.54 9.53 13.31
CA ALA A 5 -11.49 9.88 14.26
C ALA A 5 -10.10 9.93 13.60
N ILE A 6 -9.84 8.98 12.68
CA ILE A 6 -8.61 8.89 11.90
C ILE A 6 -8.52 10.05 10.90
N LEU A 7 -9.61 10.35 10.19
CA LEU A 7 -9.68 11.52 9.30
C LEU A 7 -9.39 12.82 10.05
N ALA A 8 -10.03 13.01 11.21
CA ALA A 8 -9.82 14.19 12.03
C ALA A 8 -8.36 14.29 12.52
N HIS A 9 -7.73 13.16 12.85
CA HIS A 9 -6.31 13.13 13.18
C HIS A 9 -5.43 13.52 11.99
N HIS A 10 -5.68 12.97 10.79
CA HIS A 10 -4.97 13.34 9.57
C HIS A 10 -5.03 14.85 9.33
N ILE A 11 -6.23 15.45 9.36
CA ILE A 11 -6.44 16.89 9.18
C ILE A 11 -5.66 17.71 10.22
N ARG A 12 -5.80 17.38 11.52
CA ARG A 12 -5.11 18.12 12.59
C ARG A 12 -3.60 17.99 12.53
N SER A 13 -3.10 16.81 12.13
CA SER A 13 -1.66 16.56 12.00
C SER A 13 -1.02 17.37 10.88
N GLN A 14 -1.83 17.92 9.96
CA GLN A 14 -1.34 18.60 8.76
C GLN A 14 -0.31 17.74 8.01
N ALA A 15 -0.50 16.42 7.98
CA ALA A 15 0.33 15.53 7.19
C ALA A 15 -0.10 15.59 5.72
N ASP A 16 0.84 15.41 4.81
CA ASP A 16 0.52 15.26 3.38
C ASP A 16 -0.07 13.86 3.15
N LEU A 17 0.50 12.87 3.83
CA LEU A 17 0.13 11.46 3.80
C LEU A 17 0.08 10.90 5.24
N SER A 18 -0.98 10.19 5.60
CA SER A 18 -1.02 9.36 6.82
C SER A 18 -1.21 7.90 6.47
N PHE A 19 -0.30 7.05 6.94
CA PHE A 19 -0.34 5.60 6.70
C PHE A 19 -0.86 4.90 7.94
N GLU A 20 -1.86 4.04 7.76
CA GLU A 20 -2.29 3.14 8.83
C GLU A 20 -1.36 1.92 8.87
N VAL A 21 -1.02 1.51 10.09
CA VAL A 21 -0.20 0.33 10.36
C VAL A 21 -0.88 -0.53 11.43
N ILE A 22 -0.63 -1.83 11.39
CA ILE A 22 -1.12 -2.76 12.42
C ILE A 22 0.07 -3.41 13.12
N SER A 23 -0.15 -3.97 14.31
CA SER A 23 0.84 -4.87 14.92
C SER A 23 1.11 -6.05 13.99
N ARG A 24 2.39 -6.32 13.72
CA ARG A 24 2.80 -7.41 12.84
C ARG A 24 2.45 -8.78 13.43
N ARG A 25 1.90 -9.67 12.62
CA ARG A 25 1.72 -11.10 12.88
C ARG A 25 2.73 -11.94 12.11
N LEU A 26 2.84 -13.22 12.45
CA LEU A 26 3.78 -14.14 11.81
C LEU A 26 3.44 -14.37 10.33
N GLU A 27 2.15 -14.39 9.98
CA GLU A 27 1.72 -14.54 8.58
C GLU A 27 1.88 -13.28 7.72
N ASP A 28 2.18 -12.13 8.32
CA ASP A 28 2.31 -10.87 7.59
C ASP A 28 3.63 -10.82 6.80
N ARG A 29 3.51 -10.86 5.47
CA ARG A 29 4.63 -10.74 4.52
C ARG A 29 4.63 -9.38 3.84
N GLY A 30 5.81 -8.78 3.80
CA GLY A 30 6.07 -7.48 3.18
C GLY A 30 6.55 -6.43 4.18
N GLY A 31 6.60 -5.19 3.68
CA GLY A 31 7.20 -4.06 4.39
C GLY A 31 6.51 -3.65 5.68
N GLY A 32 7.19 -2.79 6.43
CA GLY A 32 6.70 -2.30 7.71
C GLY A 32 7.32 -0.97 8.12
N LEU A 33 6.94 -0.50 9.30
CA LEU A 33 7.45 0.76 9.84
C LEU A 33 8.84 0.53 10.43
N ALA A 34 9.81 1.35 10.01
CA ALA A 34 11.16 1.33 10.55
C ALA A 34 11.69 2.75 10.73
N ARG A 35 12.75 2.88 11.53
CA ARG A 35 13.55 4.11 11.61
C ARG A 35 14.82 3.92 10.79
N VAL A 36 14.97 4.68 9.71
CA VAL A 36 16.15 4.67 8.86
C VAL A 36 16.75 6.07 8.86
N ASP A 37 18.05 6.18 9.14
CA ASP A 37 18.78 7.45 9.26
C ASP A 37 18.07 8.46 10.18
N GLY A 38 17.53 7.97 11.29
CA GLY A 38 16.81 8.78 12.29
C GLY A 38 15.37 9.14 11.91
N ARG A 39 14.91 8.83 10.70
CA ARG A 39 13.54 9.14 10.24
C ARG A 39 12.67 7.89 10.20
N VAL A 40 11.45 8.02 10.75
CA VAL A 40 10.43 6.97 10.65
C VAL A 40 9.87 6.96 9.22
N ARG A 41 9.89 5.79 8.57
CA ARG A 41 9.36 5.57 7.22
C ARG A 41 8.88 4.13 7.05
N LEU A 42 8.12 3.88 5.98
CA LEU A 42 7.84 2.52 5.55
C LEU A 42 9.06 1.99 4.79
N VAL A 43 9.43 0.75 5.07
CA VAL A 43 10.47 0.01 4.35
C VAL A 43 9.80 -1.19 3.72
N GLU A 44 9.81 -1.25 2.40
CA GLU A 44 9.21 -2.34 1.64
C GLU A 44 10.01 -3.63 1.83
N GLY A 45 9.34 -4.79 1.77
CA GLY A 45 10.00 -6.09 1.92
C GLY A 45 11.11 -6.31 0.88
N LEU A 46 10.87 -5.85 -0.36
CA LEU A 46 11.84 -5.87 -1.46
C LEU A 46 13.09 -5.01 -1.21
N ALA A 47 13.05 -4.08 -0.26
CA ALA A 47 14.19 -3.27 0.13
C ALA A 47 15.05 -3.93 1.23
N MET A 48 14.57 -5.01 1.84
CA MET A 48 15.29 -5.69 2.91
C MET A 48 16.31 -6.67 2.34
N PRO A 49 17.52 -6.75 2.93
CA PRO A 49 18.57 -7.61 2.40
C PRO A 49 18.28 -9.09 2.63
N ARG A 50 17.49 -9.44 3.66
CA ARG A 50 17.07 -10.80 3.96
C ARG A 50 15.58 -10.84 4.29
N GLU A 51 14.92 -11.93 3.93
CA GLU A 51 13.48 -12.11 4.19
C GLU A 51 13.16 -12.11 5.69
N GLU A 52 14.06 -12.64 6.52
CA GLU A 52 13.86 -12.69 7.97
C GLU A 52 13.88 -11.32 8.66
N ASP A 53 14.42 -10.30 8.01
CA ASP A 53 14.48 -8.94 8.56
C ASP A 53 13.06 -8.33 8.68
N GLU A 54 12.09 -8.81 7.89
CA GLU A 54 10.69 -8.39 7.99
C GLU A 54 10.11 -8.66 9.39
N PHE A 55 10.53 -9.75 10.04
CA PHE A 55 10.06 -10.15 11.37
C PHE A 55 10.65 -9.32 12.51
N GLN A 56 11.68 -8.53 12.24
CA GLN A 56 12.22 -7.58 13.22
C GLN A 56 11.36 -6.32 13.34
N LEU A 57 10.40 -6.11 12.44
CA LEU A 57 9.51 -4.95 12.44
C LEU A 57 8.27 -5.19 13.29
N SER A 58 8.00 -4.30 14.24
CA SER A 58 6.82 -4.40 15.11
C SER A 58 5.51 -4.04 14.41
N TYR A 59 5.58 -3.29 13.32
CA TYR A 59 4.40 -2.77 12.63
C TYR A 59 4.41 -3.17 11.15
N TYR A 60 3.27 -3.67 10.69
CA TYR A 60 3.01 -4.05 9.31
C TYR A 60 2.20 -2.95 8.59
N ASN A 61 2.55 -2.69 7.33
CA ASN A 61 1.86 -1.69 6.50
C ASN A 61 0.52 -2.22 5.99
N SER A 62 -0.60 -1.64 6.40
CA SER A 62 -1.93 -2.04 5.90
C SER A 62 -2.22 -1.51 4.50
N LEU A 63 -1.37 -0.63 3.97
CA LEU A 63 -1.54 0.10 2.72
C LEU A 63 -2.77 1.02 2.67
N THR A 64 -3.45 1.23 3.81
CA THR A 64 -4.50 2.25 3.94
C THR A 64 -3.86 3.61 4.16
N THR A 65 -4.05 4.53 3.20
CA THR A 65 -3.40 5.85 3.21
C THR A 65 -4.45 6.96 3.14
N TRP A 66 -4.32 7.95 4.02
CA TRP A 66 -5.06 9.21 3.97
C TRP A 66 -4.22 10.28 3.30
N ILE A 67 -4.83 11.02 2.37
CA ILE A 67 -4.13 12.01 1.56
C ILE A 67 -4.80 13.38 1.68
N THR A 68 -4.00 14.43 1.91
CA THR A 68 -4.47 15.79 1.70
C THR A 68 -4.20 16.18 0.24
N ILE A 69 -5.25 16.18 -0.59
CA ILE A 69 -5.14 16.30 -2.06
C ILE A 69 -4.26 17.48 -2.49
N ASP A 70 -4.53 18.69 -2.01
CA ASP A 70 -3.79 19.88 -2.46
C ASP A 70 -2.32 19.85 -2.07
N ARG A 71 -1.99 19.24 -0.93
CA ARG A 71 -0.61 19.07 -0.49
C ARG A 71 0.12 17.98 -1.26
N LEU A 72 -0.58 16.89 -1.55
CA LEU A 72 -0.05 15.87 -2.45
C LEU A 72 0.25 16.49 -3.82
N LEU A 73 -0.68 17.26 -4.39
CA LEU A 73 -0.43 17.96 -5.65
C LEU A 73 0.78 18.90 -5.57
N GLN A 74 0.95 19.64 -4.47
CA GLN A 74 2.13 20.46 -4.23
C GLN A 74 3.43 19.64 -4.21
N LEU A 75 3.45 18.44 -3.62
CA LEU A 75 4.62 17.53 -3.69
C LEU A 75 4.98 17.14 -5.13
N PHE A 76 3.97 17.02 -6.00
CA PHE A 76 4.16 16.80 -7.44
C PHE A 76 4.45 18.09 -8.22
N GLY A 77 4.45 19.27 -7.59
CA GLY A 77 4.60 20.55 -8.27
C GLY A 77 3.36 20.96 -9.09
N LEU A 78 2.18 20.47 -8.70
CA LEU A 78 0.91 20.64 -9.40
C LEU A 78 -0.12 21.41 -8.55
N THR A 79 -1.12 21.95 -9.25
CA THR A 79 -2.38 22.40 -8.67
C THR A 79 -3.54 21.61 -9.25
N ARG A 80 -4.75 21.71 -8.67
CA ARG A 80 -5.95 21.06 -9.24
C ARG A 80 -6.23 21.48 -10.68
N GLY A 81 -5.94 22.73 -11.04
CA GLY A 81 -6.11 23.24 -12.40
C GLY A 81 -5.15 22.63 -13.43
N ASP A 82 -4.09 21.96 -12.98
CA ASP A 82 -3.16 21.26 -13.87
C ASP A 82 -3.62 19.85 -14.23
N LEU A 83 -4.62 19.29 -13.54
CA LEU A 83 -5.07 17.90 -13.74
C LEU A 83 -5.69 17.66 -15.12
N THR A 84 -6.13 18.71 -15.82
CA THR A 84 -6.60 18.62 -17.21
C THR A 84 -5.47 18.66 -18.23
N LYS A 85 -4.23 18.93 -17.80
CA LYS A 85 -3.05 19.07 -18.67
C LYS A 85 -2.22 17.79 -18.61
N THR A 86 -2.61 16.80 -19.41
CA THR A 86 -2.02 15.45 -19.40
C THR A 86 -0.49 15.44 -19.44
N GLU A 87 0.14 16.24 -20.30
CA GLU A 87 1.60 16.29 -20.41
C GLU A 87 2.28 16.79 -19.14
N ARG A 88 1.71 17.82 -18.51
CA ARG A 88 2.20 18.39 -17.25
C ARG A 88 2.05 17.41 -16.09
N VAL A 89 0.93 16.69 -16.03
CA VAL A 89 0.73 15.61 -15.04
C VAL A 89 1.76 14.50 -15.25
N ALA A 90 1.97 14.06 -16.50
CA ALA A 90 2.92 13.00 -16.81
C ALA A 90 4.37 13.41 -16.48
N GLU A 91 4.75 14.66 -16.74
CA GLU A 91 6.05 15.20 -16.35
C GLU A 91 6.22 15.23 -14.82
N ALA A 92 5.23 15.73 -14.09
CA ALA A 92 5.24 15.77 -12.63
C ALA A 92 5.38 14.36 -12.02
N VAL A 93 4.63 13.39 -12.56
CA VAL A 93 4.72 11.97 -12.12
C VAL A 93 6.11 11.40 -12.37
N ARG A 94 6.70 11.64 -13.55
CA ARG A 94 8.09 11.20 -13.84
C ARG A 94 9.10 11.88 -12.93
N SER A 95 8.96 13.19 -12.70
CA SER A 95 9.86 13.98 -11.89
C SER A 95 9.86 13.47 -10.44
N LEU A 96 8.69 13.33 -9.82
CA LEU A 96 8.59 12.78 -8.47
C LEU A 96 9.05 11.32 -8.42
N GLY A 97 8.62 10.50 -9.37
CA GLY A 97 8.97 9.08 -9.44
C GLY A 97 10.47 8.84 -9.54
N SER A 98 11.24 9.74 -10.16
CA SER A 98 12.70 9.62 -10.24
C SER A 98 13.41 9.73 -8.88
N ARG A 99 12.75 10.31 -7.88
CA ARG A 99 13.25 10.42 -6.49
C ARG A 99 12.89 9.22 -5.62
N MET A 100 11.97 8.37 -6.08
CA MET A 100 11.56 7.15 -5.37
C MET A 100 12.43 5.96 -5.79
N PRO A 101 12.64 4.96 -4.92
CA PRO A 101 13.22 3.67 -5.29
C PRO A 101 12.51 3.03 -6.50
N THR A 102 13.26 2.22 -7.25
CA THR A 102 12.71 1.35 -8.29
C THR A 102 13.14 -0.06 -7.95
N TYR A 103 12.19 -0.96 -7.74
CA TYR A 103 12.46 -2.38 -7.54
C TYR A 103 12.43 -3.09 -8.88
N ILE A 104 13.37 -4.03 -9.06
CA ILE A 104 13.47 -4.86 -10.25
C ILE A 104 13.25 -6.29 -9.81
N THR A 105 12.18 -6.92 -10.29
CA THR A 105 11.88 -8.33 -10.04
C THR A 105 11.95 -9.10 -11.35
N LEU A 106 12.55 -10.29 -11.31
CA LEU A 106 12.49 -11.22 -12.44
C LEU A 106 11.21 -12.03 -12.32
N LYS A 107 10.42 -12.04 -13.40
CA LYS A 107 9.16 -12.76 -13.49
C LYS A 107 9.08 -13.56 -14.75
N ASP A 108 8.29 -14.62 -14.70
CA ASP A 108 7.94 -15.43 -15.86
C ASP A 108 6.61 -14.96 -16.44
N VAL A 109 6.63 -14.49 -17.69
CA VAL A 109 5.41 -14.07 -18.41
C VAL A 109 5.04 -15.12 -19.46
N LYS A 110 3.79 -15.55 -19.38
CA LYS A 110 3.18 -16.50 -20.31
C LYS A 110 2.62 -15.75 -21.52
N LYS A 111 3.12 -16.05 -22.71
CA LYS A 111 2.57 -15.56 -23.98
C LYS A 111 1.77 -16.67 -24.66
N ARG A 112 0.47 -16.48 -24.78
CA ARG A 112 -0.44 -17.40 -25.50
C ARG A 112 -0.67 -16.88 -26.90
N TRP A 113 -0.46 -17.71 -27.92
CA TRP A 113 -0.57 -17.30 -29.33
C TRP A 113 -1.41 -18.25 -30.20
N GLY A 114 -2.31 -19.00 -29.57
CA GLY A 114 -3.30 -19.85 -30.23
C GLY A 114 -2.96 -21.35 -30.14
N ARG A 115 -3.92 -22.22 -30.48
CA ARG A 115 -3.79 -23.69 -30.47
C ARG A 115 -3.28 -24.31 -29.15
N GLY A 116 -3.57 -23.66 -28.02
CA GLY A 116 -3.11 -24.12 -26.70
C GLY A 116 -1.60 -24.00 -26.50
N GLN A 117 -0.90 -23.26 -27.37
CA GLN A 117 0.54 -23.04 -27.25
C GLN A 117 0.81 -21.87 -26.30
N GLU A 118 1.74 -22.08 -25.36
CA GLU A 118 2.15 -21.14 -24.35
C GLU A 118 3.68 -21.17 -24.26
N ASP A 119 4.31 -20.02 -24.49
CA ASP A 119 5.73 -19.82 -24.23
C ASP A 119 5.90 -19.02 -22.94
N VAL A 120 6.94 -19.36 -22.18
CA VAL A 120 7.31 -18.67 -20.95
C VAL A 120 8.57 -17.86 -21.21
N PHE A 121 8.50 -16.55 -20.99
CA PHE A 121 9.62 -15.63 -21.16
C PHE A 121 10.01 -15.01 -19.82
N PRO A 122 11.29 -15.06 -19.44
CA PRO A 122 11.77 -14.28 -18.31
C PRO A 122 11.74 -12.79 -18.68
N VAL A 123 11.17 -11.98 -17.81
CA VAL A 123 11.11 -10.52 -17.94
C VAL A 123 11.61 -9.84 -16.68
N SER A 124 12.16 -8.65 -16.84
CA SER A 124 12.41 -7.74 -15.71
C SER A 124 11.20 -6.83 -15.54
N GLN A 125 10.54 -6.93 -14.39
CA GLN A 125 9.46 -6.03 -13.99
C GLN A 125 10.01 -4.92 -13.11
N PHE A 126 9.72 -3.67 -13.47
CA PHE A 126 10.13 -2.48 -12.74
C PHE A 126 8.94 -1.91 -11.98
N GLU A 127 9.06 -1.75 -10.67
CA GLU A 127 7.99 -1.26 -9.81
C GLU A 127 8.46 -0.11 -8.92
N LYS A 128 7.53 0.81 -8.65
CA LYS A 128 7.65 1.81 -7.59
C LYS A 128 6.50 1.58 -6.62
N LEU A 129 6.79 1.53 -5.33
CA LEU A 129 5.79 1.19 -4.33
C LEU A 129 5.27 2.46 -3.64
N TRP A 130 3.97 2.51 -3.39
CA TRP A 130 3.33 3.68 -2.79
C TRP A 130 3.87 4.00 -1.38
N GLY A 131 4.27 2.98 -0.61
CA GLY A 131 4.89 3.16 0.71
C GLY A 131 6.20 3.95 0.65
N ASP A 132 6.92 3.91 -0.48
CA ASP A 132 8.16 4.66 -0.66
C ASP A 132 7.94 6.18 -0.75
N MET A 133 6.69 6.66 -0.85
CA MET A 133 6.41 8.09 -0.68
C MET A 133 6.93 8.61 0.67
N THR A 134 7.02 7.73 1.68
CA THR A 134 7.58 8.05 3.00
C THR A 134 9.10 8.26 3.01
N THR A 135 9.79 7.89 1.93
CA THR A 135 11.23 8.13 1.76
C THR A 135 11.54 9.58 1.35
N LEU A 136 10.58 10.26 0.71
CA LEU A 136 10.75 11.63 0.20
C LEU A 136 10.95 12.62 1.37
N PRO A 137 12.08 13.37 1.43
CA PRO A 137 12.40 14.25 2.56
C PRO A 137 11.41 15.41 2.74
N ASP A 138 10.81 15.84 1.64
CA ASP A 138 9.82 16.91 1.54
C ASP A 138 8.38 16.45 1.80
N ALA A 139 8.12 15.14 1.87
CA ALA A 139 6.81 14.60 2.23
C ALA A 139 6.63 14.50 3.74
N ARG A 140 5.66 15.24 4.30
CA ARG A 140 5.29 15.14 5.71
C ARG A 140 4.36 13.94 5.91
N CYS A 141 4.95 12.81 6.28
CA CYS A 141 4.21 11.59 6.57
C CYS A 141 3.89 11.43 8.07
N SER A 142 2.72 10.87 8.37
CA SER A 142 2.31 10.45 9.72
C SER A 142 1.91 8.97 9.71
N PHE A 143 1.97 8.32 10.86
CA PHE A 143 1.70 6.89 11.02
C PHE A 143 0.67 6.67 12.12
N LEU A 144 -0.35 5.86 11.83
CA LEU A 144 -1.49 5.63 12.72
C LEU A 144 -1.59 4.14 12.99
N VAL A 145 -1.34 3.75 14.24
CA VAL A 145 -1.57 2.36 14.66
C VAL A 145 -3.07 2.13 14.78
N VAL A 146 -3.58 1.15 14.03
CA VAL A 146 -4.99 0.77 14.03
C VAL A 146 -5.16 -0.69 14.49
N SER A 147 -6.40 -1.09 14.75
CA SER A 147 -6.70 -2.48 15.09
C SER A 147 -6.36 -3.41 13.92
N THR A 148 -5.93 -4.63 14.22
CA THR A 148 -5.61 -5.62 13.18
C THR A 148 -6.78 -5.84 12.23
N LEU A 149 -8.00 -5.99 12.75
CA LEU A 149 -9.21 -6.19 11.95
C LEU A 149 -9.41 -5.13 10.85
N ARG A 150 -8.98 -3.88 11.10
CA ARG A 150 -9.07 -2.80 10.12
C ARG A 150 -8.04 -2.89 9.00
N GLY A 151 -6.84 -3.41 9.30
CA GLY A 151 -5.70 -3.39 8.38
C GLY A 151 -5.25 -4.77 7.87
N GLN A 152 -5.88 -5.85 8.31
CA GLN A 152 -5.54 -7.22 7.93
C GLN A 152 -5.87 -7.46 6.46
N GLN A 153 -4.94 -8.11 5.77
CA GLN A 153 -5.03 -8.41 4.34
C GLN A 153 -5.17 -9.92 4.14
N LEU A 154 -5.92 -10.31 3.12
CA LEU A 154 -6.02 -11.69 2.65
C LEU A 154 -5.33 -11.79 1.30
N LYS A 155 -4.08 -12.29 1.28
CA LYS A 155 -3.21 -12.30 0.09
C LYS A 155 -3.08 -13.68 -0.55
N ASP A 156 -3.20 -14.74 0.25
CA ASP A 156 -3.00 -16.12 -0.20
C ASP A 156 -4.22 -16.99 0.19
N PRO A 157 -4.70 -17.90 -0.68
CA PRO A 157 -5.79 -18.82 -0.35
C PRO A 157 -5.57 -19.63 0.93
N ALA A 158 -4.34 -19.96 1.29
CA ALA A 158 -4.01 -20.68 2.53
C ALA A 158 -4.35 -19.89 3.80
N GLN A 159 -4.49 -18.56 3.70
CA GLN A 159 -4.87 -17.70 4.82
C GLN A 159 -6.39 -17.71 5.09
N LEU A 160 -7.20 -18.26 4.19
CA LEU A 160 -8.66 -18.18 4.24
C LEU A 160 -9.25 -18.82 5.49
N ASP A 161 -8.74 -19.99 5.90
CA ASP A 161 -9.23 -20.69 7.09
C ASP A 161 -9.00 -19.88 8.38
N GLY A 162 -7.79 -19.32 8.52
CA GLY A 162 -7.44 -18.46 9.65
C GLY A 162 -8.27 -17.19 9.67
N TRP A 163 -8.38 -16.52 8.53
CA TRP A 163 -9.16 -15.29 8.35
C TRP A 163 -10.67 -15.47 8.62
N MET A 164 -11.22 -16.64 8.29
CA MET A 164 -12.62 -16.97 8.60
C MET A 164 -12.85 -17.16 10.10
N ARG A 165 -11.85 -17.67 10.83
CA ARG A 165 -11.97 -18.04 12.25
C ARG A 165 -11.51 -16.95 13.22
N ASP A 166 -10.63 -16.05 12.81
CA ASP A 166 -10.03 -15.03 13.69
C ASP A 166 -10.90 -13.78 13.89
N GLY A 167 -12.12 -13.79 13.32
CA GLY A 167 -13.08 -12.69 13.40
C GLY A 167 -12.95 -11.65 12.28
N SER A 168 -11.96 -11.78 11.40
CA SER A 168 -11.79 -10.85 10.26
C SER A 168 -12.94 -10.91 9.27
N ALA A 169 -13.41 -12.12 8.94
CA ALA A 169 -14.57 -12.31 8.08
C ALA A 169 -15.83 -11.61 8.64
N ALA A 170 -16.17 -11.92 9.90
CA ALA A 170 -17.31 -11.31 10.59
C ALA A 170 -17.19 -9.79 10.71
N PHE A 171 -15.97 -9.28 10.93
CA PHE A 171 -15.72 -7.84 10.92
C PHE A 171 -16.03 -7.23 9.55
N VAL A 172 -15.53 -7.80 8.46
CA VAL A 172 -15.83 -7.30 7.10
C VAL A 172 -17.32 -7.37 6.79
N GLU A 173 -17.99 -8.48 7.12
CA GLU A 173 -19.44 -8.63 6.96
C GLU A 173 -20.21 -7.52 7.70
N SER A 174 -19.76 -7.14 8.90
CA SER A 174 -20.40 -6.06 9.66
C SER A 174 -20.27 -4.67 9.02
N LEU A 175 -19.30 -4.48 8.11
CA LEU A 175 -19.08 -3.21 7.40
C LEU A 175 -19.93 -3.08 6.13
N CYS A 176 -20.46 -4.19 5.64
CA CYS A 176 -21.15 -4.26 4.36
C CYS A 176 -22.65 -4.52 4.60
N HIS A 177 -23.50 -3.70 4.00
CA HIS A 177 -24.91 -4.04 3.84
C HIS A 177 -25.04 -4.87 2.57
N PHE A 178 -25.13 -6.19 2.72
CA PHE A 178 -25.49 -7.07 1.60
C PHE A 178 -27.01 -7.24 1.61
N ASP A 179 -27.70 -6.69 0.60
CA ASP A 179 -29.13 -6.98 0.42
C ASP A 179 -29.29 -8.47 0.11
N SER A 180 -30.00 -9.17 0.99
CA SER A 180 -30.17 -10.63 0.97
C SER A 180 -31.06 -11.15 -0.18
N GLN A 181 -31.37 -10.34 -1.20
CA GLN A 181 -32.23 -10.74 -2.31
C GLN A 181 -31.50 -11.34 -3.52
N GLU A 182 -30.19 -11.14 -3.68
CA GLU A 182 -29.46 -11.64 -4.86
C GLU A 182 -28.60 -12.90 -4.61
N LEU A 183 -28.52 -13.38 -3.37
CA LEU A 183 -27.83 -14.62 -3.03
C LEU A 183 -28.85 -15.74 -2.77
N ARG A 184 -29.52 -16.20 -3.82
CA ARG A 184 -30.07 -17.56 -3.85
C ARG A 184 -29.37 -18.35 -4.96
N PRO A 185 -29.00 -19.61 -4.70
CA PRO A 185 -28.38 -20.48 -5.70
C PRO A 185 -29.29 -20.74 -6.91
#